data_AF-G5ACS1-F1
#
_entry.id   AF-G5ACS1-F1
#
_cell.length_a   1.000
_cell.length_b   1.000
_cell.length_c   1.000
_cell.angle_alpha   90.00
_cell.angle_beta   90.00
_cell.angle_gamma   90.00
#
_symmetry.space_group_name_H-M   'P 1'
#
loop_
_entity.id
_entity.type
_entity.pdbx_description
1 polymer ?
#
loop_
_entity_poly.entity_id
_entity_poly.type
_entity_poly.pdbx_seq_one_letter_code
_entity_poly.pdbx_strand_id
1 'polypeptide(L)'
;MPGASIRNFQVTIGNSNVFDTSQEYDFESFKREFSKLGAINGDLSQEVSNSLIESVQWSMAQRILVADCSRLTQKDVPQAIQVSGINGSAAGMDLLVLVVYERELEIDRLTGEVARTD
;
A
#
# COMPACT_ATOMS: atom_id res chain seq x y z
N MET A 1 -1.27 20.18 -4.45
CA MET A 1 -2.19 20.99 -5.28
C MET A 1 -3.34 20.11 -5.72
N PRO A 2 -4.59 20.63 -5.76
CA PRO A 2 -5.68 19.95 -6.46
C PRO A 2 -5.23 19.62 -7.89
N GLY A 3 -5.25 18.36 -8.28
CA GLY A 3 -4.81 17.91 -9.60
C GLY A 3 -3.34 17.49 -9.73
N ALA A 4 -2.56 17.46 -8.64
CA ALA A 4 -1.29 16.72 -8.65
C ALA A 4 -1.60 15.24 -8.92
N SER A 5 -1.08 14.68 -10.00
CA SER A 5 -1.36 13.31 -10.43
C SER A 5 -0.08 12.60 -10.81
N ILE A 6 -0.01 11.32 -10.46
CA ILE A 6 1.04 10.41 -10.92
C ILE A 6 0.37 9.44 -11.88
N ARG A 7 0.84 9.45 -13.12
CA ARG A 7 0.40 8.55 -14.18
C ARG A 7 1.37 7.39 -14.33
N ASN A 8 0.93 6.29 -14.92
CA ASN A 8 1.74 5.06 -15.03
C ASN A 8 2.40 4.66 -13.70
N PHE A 9 1.63 4.67 -12.61
CA PHE A 9 2.16 4.34 -11.29
C PHE A 9 2.54 2.85 -11.23
N GLN A 10 3.74 2.56 -10.77
CA GLN A 10 4.24 1.21 -10.57
C GLN A 10 5.10 1.12 -9.31
N VAL A 11 5.01 -0.03 -8.64
CA VAL A 11 5.92 -0.42 -7.57
C VAL A 11 6.53 -1.77 -7.92
N THR A 12 7.84 -1.90 -7.67
CA THR A 12 8.60 -3.12 -7.89
C THR A 12 9.40 -3.44 -6.62
N ILE A 13 9.39 -4.70 -6.21
CA ILE A 13 10.15 -5.22 -5.07
C ILE A 13 11.14 -6.25 -5.60
N GLY A 14 12.43 -5.97 -5.48
CA GLY A 14 13.48 -6.74 -6.14
C GLY A 14 13.26 -6.77 -7.66
N ASN A 15 12.89 -7.93 -8.19
CA ASN A 15 12.60 -8.13 -9.62
C ASN A 15 11.11 -8.39 -9.90
N SER A 16 10.24 -8.24 -8.90
CA SER A 16 8.82 -8.55 -8.99
C SER A 16 7.98 -7.28 -8.95
N ASN A 17 7.06 -7.15 -9.91
CA ASN A 17 6.14 -6.02 -9.98
C ASN A 17 4.94 -6.24 -9.06
N VAL A 18 4.59 -5.24 -8.26
CA VAL A 18 3.42 -5.28 -7.36
C VAL A 18 2.12 -5.26 -8.17
N PHE A 19 2.06 -4.42 -9.21
CA PHE A 19 0.97 -4.43 -10.18
C PHE A 19 1.42 -5.13 -11.47
N ASP A 20 0.56 -5.97 -12.06
CA ASP A 20 0.85 -6.65 -13.33
C ASP A 20 1.11 -5.66 -14.47
N THR A 21 0.37 -4.55 -14.46
CA THR A 21 0.53 -3.42 -15.38
C THR A 21 0.57 -2.11 -14.61
N SER A 22 1.27 -1.12 -15.16
CA SER A 22 1.29 0.22 -14.58
C SER A 22 -0.12 0.81 -14.55
N GLN A 23 -0.48 1.42 -13.42
CA GLN A 23 -1.84 1.84 -13.14
C GLN A 23 -2.03 3.34 -13.41
N GLU A 24 -3.13 3.69 -14.07
CA GLU A 24 -3.72 5.02 -13.98
C GLU A 24 -4.50 5.09 -12.67
N TYR A 25 -3.79 5.45 -11.60
CA TYR A 25 -4.27 5.25 -10.24
C TYR A 25 -5.37 6.25 -9.88
N ASP A 26 -6.58 5.71 -9.71
CA ASP A 26 -7.79 6.43 -9.35
C ASP A 26 -8.28 6.06 -7.94
N PHE A 27 -9.41 6.64 -7.53
CA PHE A 27 -9.96 6.40 -6.20
C PHE A 27 -10.47 4.96 -6.01
N GLU A 28 -10.91 4.29 -7.08
CA GLU A 28 -11.31 2.87 -6.99
C GLU A 28 -10.09 1.98 -6.74
N SER A 29 -8.99 2.25 -7.46
CA SER A 29 -7.71 1.59 -7.25
C SER A 29 -7.20 1.81 -5.82
N PHE A 30 -7.31 3.05 -5.30
CA PHE A 30 -7.02 3.37 -3.91
C PHE A 30 -7.82 2.51 -2.95
N LYS A 31 -9.16 2.48 -3.09
CA LYS A 31 -10.02 1.68 -2.20
C LYS A 31 -9.66 0.21 -2.24
N ARG A 32 -9.39 -0.36 -3.42
CA ARG A 32 -9.03 -1.76 -3.57
C ARG A 32 -7.71 -2.12 -2.91
N GLU A 33 -6.72 -1.24 -2.96
CA GLU A 33 -5.45 -1.49 -2.27
C GLU A 33 -5.53 -1.21 -0.77
N PHE A 34 -6.26 -0.15 -0.39
CA PHE A 34 -6.42 0.24 1.01
C PHE A 34 -7.33 -0.74 1.78
N SER A 35 -8.37 -1.30 1.15
CA SER A 35 -9.25 -2.29 1.79
C SER A 35 -8.50 -3.53 2.24
N LYS A 36 -7.45 -3.93 1.52
CA LYS A 36 -6.61 -5.09 1.88
C LYS A 36 -5.79 -4.86 3.15
N LEU A 37 -5.47 -3.61 3.49
CA LEU A 37 -4.65 -3.28 4.65
C LEU A 37 -5.43 -3.53 5.94
N GLY A 38 -5.08 -4.61 6.66
CA GLY A 38 -5.75 -4.98 7.91
C GLY A 38 -7.14 -5.57 7.73
N ALA A 39 -7.51 -6.03 6.53
CA ALA A 39 -8.76 -6.76 6.35
C ALA A 39 -8.73 -8.12 7.07
N ILE A 40 -9.70 -8.33 7.95
CA ILE A 40 -10.03 -9.65 8.46
C ILE A 40 -10.48 -10.48 7.24
N ASN A 41 -9.72 -11.55 6.91
CA ASN A 41 -9.93 -12.42 5.74
C ASN A 41 -9.55 -11.86 4.36
N GLY A 42 -8.60 -10.92 4.25
CA GLY A 42 -8.05 -10.54 2.94
C GLY A 42 -9.08 -9.95 1.97
N ASP A 43 -10.01 -9.15 2.52
CA ASP A 43 -11.09 -8.47 1.79
C ASP A 43 -12.19 -9.41 1.22
N LEU A 44 -12.30 -10.63 1.76
CA LEU A 44 -13.36 -11.58 1.40
C LEU A 44 -14.73 -11.25 2.03
N SER A 45 -14.75 -10.44 3.10
CA SER A 45 -15.97 -9.95 3.74
C SER A 45 -16.08 -8.44 3.57
N GLN A 46 -17.07 -8.01 2.78
CA GLN A 46 -17.33 -6.61 2.42
C GLN A 46 -17.64 -5.69 3.61
N GLU A 47 -17.95 -6.29 4.77
CA GLU A 47 -18.65 -5.66 5.88
C GLU A 47 -17.73 -4.83 6.82
N VAL A 48 -16.40 -4.89 6.67
CA VAL A 48 -15.46 -4.22 7.60
C VAL A 48 -14.37 -3.41 6.87
N SER A 49 -14.70 -2.78 5.75
CA SER A 49 -13.81 -1.78 5.13
C SER A 49 -14.10 -0.38 5.70
N ASN A 50 -13.34 0.03 6.72
CA ASN A 50 -13.44 1.37 7.31
C ASN A 50 -12.81 2.41 6.37
N SER A 51 -13.50 2.82 5.30
CA SER A 51 -13.04 3.95 4.48
C SER A 51 -13.54 5.28 5.06
N LEU A 52 -12.69 5.94 5.84
CA LEU A 52 -12.92 7.31 6.37
C LEU A 52 -12.57 8.42 5.37
N ILE A 53 -11.96 8.06 4.23
CA ILE A 53 -11.49 9.02 3.22
C ILE A 53 -12.51 9.07 2.09
N GLU A 54 -13.11 10.24 1.89
CA GLU A 54 -14.05 10.49 0.79
C GLU A 54 -13.31 10.77 -0.54
N SER A 55 -13.93 10.41 -1.67
CA SER A 55 -13.34 10.58 -3.01
C SER A 55 -12.94 12.02 -3.35
N VAL A 56 -13.74 13.01 -2.92
CA VAL A 56 -13.46 14.43 -3.12
C VAL A 56 -12.26 14.86 -2.28
N GLN A 57 -12.20 14.43 -1.02
CA GLN A 57 -11.08 14.71 -0.12
C GLN A 57 -9.78 14.09 -0.63
N TRP A 58 -9.83 12.83 -1.08
CA TRP A 58 -8.68 12.15 -1.68
C TRP A 58 -8.18 12.88 -2.94
N SER A 59 -9.10 13.26 -3.84
CA SER A 59 -8.74 13.89 -5.12
C SER A 59 -8.15 15.31 -4.96
N MET A 60 -8.63 16.07 -3.97
CA MET A 60 -8.33 17.49 -3.84
C MET A 60 -7.22 17.79 -2.81
N ALA A 61 -7.15 17.01 -1.73
CA ALA A 61 -6.27 17.30 -0.60
C ALA A 61 -5.17 16.25 -0.41
N GLN A 62 -5.46 14.96 -0.60
CA GLN A 62 -4.58 13.87 -0.18
C GLN A 62 -4.60 12.73 -1.19
N ARG A 63 -3.96 12.95 -2.36
CA ARG A 63 -3.85 11.92 -3.40
C ARG A 63 -2.82 10.86 -3.01
N ILE A 64 -3.19 10.07 -2.02
CA ILE A 64 -2.36 8.99 -1.46
C ILE A 64 -2.45 7.80 -2.40
N LEU A 65 -1.30 7.26 -2.79
CA LEU A 65 -1.18 6.05 -3.59
C LEU A 65 -0.75 4.91 -2.66
N VAL A 66 -1.42 3.77 -2.77
CA VAL A 66 -1.18 2.61 -1.90
C VAL A 66 -0.84 1.41 -2.77
N ALA A 67 0.15 0.63 -2.35
CA ALA A 67 0.51 -0.62 -3.00
C ALA A 67 0.71 -1.68 -1.93
N ASP A 68 -0.15 -2.70 -1.91
CA ASP A 68 0.03 -3.85 -1.02
C ASP A 68 1.23 -4.69 -1.49
N CYS A 69 2.28 -4.66 -0.69
CA CYS A 69 3.56 -5.30 -0.98
C CYS A 69 3.71 -6.68 -0.31
N SER A 70 2.77 -7.07 0.56
CA SER A 70 2.89 -8.23 1.46
C SER A 70 3.13 -9.56 0.72
N ARG A 71 2.59 -9.70 -0.50
CA ARG A 71 2.65 -10.94 -1.30
C ARG A 71 4.01 -11.20 -1.95
N LEU A 72 4.86 -10.18 -2.05
CA LEU A 72 6.12 -10.24 -2.80
C LEU A 72 7.35 -10.11 -1.91
N THR A 73 7.15 -9.80 -0.63
CA THR A 73 8.21 -9.64 0.34
C THR A 73 8.63 -10.99 0.91
N GLN A 74 9.94 -11.23 0.98
CA GLN A 74 10.50 -12.31 1.77
C GLN A 74 10.95 -11.78 3.13
N LYS A 75 10.54 -12.48 4.18
CA LYS A 75 10.94 -12.16 5.53
C LYS A 75 12.46 -12.26 5.68
N ASP A 76 13.04 -11.29 6.37
CA ASP A 76 14.47 -11.17 6.68
C ASP A 76 15.44 -11.10 5.48
N VAL A 77 14.92 -10.95 4.26
CA VAL A 77 15.73 -10.69 3.06
C VAL A 77 15.59 -9.23 2.67
N PRO A 78 16.68 -8.43 2.69
CA PRO A 78 16.64 -7.07 2.18
C PRO A 78 16.31 -7.06 0.68
N GLN A 79 15.22 -6.41 0.31
CA GLN A 79 14.81 -6.24 -1.08
C GLN A 79 14.71 -4.75 -1.43
N ALA A 80 15.20 -4.38 -2.61
CA ALA A 80 15.07 -3.01 -3.11
C ALA A 80 13.61 -2.73 -3.47
N ILE A 81 13.10 -1.57 -3.03
CA ILE A 81 11.77 -1.09 -3.41
C ILE A 81 11.97 0.07 -4.38
N GLN A 82 11.41 -0.07 -5.58
CA GLN A 82 11.43 0.97 -6.59
C GLN A 82 10.00 1.46 -6.82
N VAL A 83 9.81 2.77 -6.69
CA VAL A 83 8.56 3.46 -7.01
C VAL A 83 8.79 4.27 -8.28
N SER A 84 7.91 4.11 -9.27
CA SER A 84 8.00 4.84 -10.53
C SER A 84 6.65 5.37 -10.98
N GLY A 85 6.70 6.42 -11.78
CA GLY A 85 5.54 7.09 -12.34
C GLY A 85 5.92 8.39 -13.03
N ILE A 86 4.93 8.99 -13.69
CA ILE A 86 5.08 10.22 -14.45
C ILE A 86 4.31 11.33 -13.71
N ASN A 87 4.99 12.40 -13.34
CA ASN A 87 4.33 13.61 -12.85
C ASN A 87 3.42 14.15 -13.96
N GLY A 88 2.11 14.08 -13.74
CA GLY A 88 1.08 14.58 -14.65
C GLY A 88 0.78 16.06 -14.48
N SER A 89 1.38 16.73 -13.49
CA SER A 89 1.19 18.15 -13.25
C SER A 89 2.22 19.02 -13.98
N ALA A 90 1.87 20.28 -14.22
CA ALA A 90 2.76 21.26 -14.84
C ALA A 90 3.81 21.84 -13.86
N ALA A 91 3.74 21.47 -12.58
CA ALA A 91 4.63 21.94 -11.53
C ALA A 91 5.54 20.81 -11.03
N GLY A 92 6.69 21.17 -10.45
CA GLY A 92 7.53 20.23 -9.72
C GLY A 92 6.75 19.62 -8.54
N MET A 93 7.06 18.37 -8.21
CA MET A 93 6.39 17.61 -7.16
C MET A 93 7.43 16.92 -6.29
N ASP A 94 7.27 17.07 -4.98
CA ASP A 94 8.02 16.30 -3.98
C ASP A 94 7.18 15.11 -3.53
N LEU A 95 7.84 13.97 -3.33
CA LEU A 95 7.19 12.73 -2.91
C LEU A 95 7.65 12.35 -1.51
N LEU A 96 6.69 12.15 -0.60
CA LEU A 96 6.90 11.48 0.67
C LEU A 96 6.52 10.01 0.49
N VAL A 97 7.51 9.11 0.58
CA VAL A 97 7.30 7.66 0.47
C VAL A 97 7.44 7.05 1.86
N LEU A 98 6.36 6.41 2.32
CA LEU A 98 6.33 5.68 3.58
C LEU A 98 6.26 4.19 3.27
N VAL A 99 7.25 3.42 3.75
CA VAL A 99 7.25 1.96 3.66
C VAL A 99 6.97 1.40 5.04
N VAL A 100 5.86 0.66 5.16
CA VAL A 100 5.40 0.06 6.41
C VAL A 100 5.56 -1.44 6.32
N TYR A 101 6.14 -2.04 7.36
CA TYR A 101 6.31 -3.48 7.47
C TYR A 101 5.61 -3.96 8.74
N GLU A 102 4.98 -5.13 8.66
CA GLU A 102 4.39 -5.79 9.81
C GLU A 102 5.43 -6.64 10.55
N ARG A 103 5.25 -6.78 11.86
CA ARG A 103 6.04 -7.69 12.70
C ARG A 103 5.08 -8.57 13.49
N GLU A 104 5.33 -9.86 13.47
CA GLU A 104 4.52 -10.85 14.19
C GLU A 104 5.21 -11.28 15.48
N LEU A 105 4.37 -11.61 16.47
CA LEU A 105 4.75 -12.14 17.77
C LEU A 105 3.77 -13.27 18.10
N GLU A 106 4.27 -14.42 18.52
CA GLU A 106 3.44 -15.51 19.02
C GLU A 106 3.43 -15.52 20.54
N ILE A 107 2.24 -15.73 21.10
CA ILE A 107 2.03 -15.85 22.54
C ILE A 107 1.46 -17.24 22.81
N ASP A 108 2.22 -18.06 23.53
CA ASP A 108 1.71 -19.33 24.03
C ASP A 108 0.68 -19.06 25.15
N ARG A 109 -0.57 -19.42 24.90
CA ARG A 109 -1.68 -19.20 25.85
C ARG A 109 -1.57 -20.06 27.10
N LEU A 110 -0.83 -21.17 27.06
CA LEU A 110 -0.68 -22.10 28.19
C LEU A 110 0.48 -21.70 29.11
N THR A 111 1.63 -21.36 28.53
CA THR A 111 2.85 -21.03 29.28
C THR A 111 3.01 -19.52 29.52
N GLY A 112 2.35 -18.68 28.71
CA GLY A 112 2.53 -17.23 28.73
C GLY A 112 3.84 -16.76 28.07
N GLU A 113 4.59 -17.66 27.43
CA GLU A 113 5.81 -17.31 26.73
C GLU A 113 5.51 -16.53 25.46
N VAL A 114 6.32 -15.48 25.23
CA VAL A 114 6.27 -14.66 24.02
C VAL A 114 7.51 -14.98 23.20
N ALA A 115 7.31 -15.60 22.05
CA ALA A 115 8.35 -15.85 21.08
C ALA A 115 8.21 -14.86 19.93
N ARG A 116 9.35 -14.40 19.42
CA ARG A 116 9.36 -13.73 18.12
C ARG A 116 9.16 -14.82 17.08
N THR A 117 8.16 -14.68 16.23
CA THR A 117 8.08 -15.45 15.00
C THR A 117 9.11 -14.81 14.08
N ASP A 118 10.33 -15.31 14.02
CA ASP A 118 11.32 -15.03 12.97
C ASP A 118 11.30 -16.14 11.92
#